data_AF-A0A6G0VPF2-F1
#
_entry.id   AF-A0A6G0VPF2-F1
#
_cell.length_a   1.000
_cell.length_b   1.000
_cell.length_c   1.000
_cell.angle_alpha   90.00
_cell.angle_beta   90.00
_cell.angle_gamma   90.00
#
_symmetry.space_group_name_H-M   'P 1'
#
loop_
_entity.id
_entity.type
_entity.pdbx_description
1 polymer ?
#
loop_
_entity_poly.entity_id
_entity_poly.type
_entity_poly.pdbx_seq_one_letter_code
_entity_poly.pdbx_strand_id
1 'polypeptide(L)'
;MKKLDSFWTNIGIVFNLSSAMMNVLKKVLIFSHGNVSVERGLSVNKESLITNLQGESLIAQRHVWSVINKVGGISNIVLSKKLILDVKNARHHYEEALKMKKKS
;
A
#
# COMPACT_ATOMS: atom_id res chain seq x y z
N MET A 1 -21.04 9.68 18.61
CA MET A 1 -19.65 9.20 18.61
C MET A 1 -18.82 10.12 19.49
N LYS A 2 -18.51 9.73 20.74
CA LYS A 2 -17.69 10.56 21.64
C LYS A 2 -16.24 10.55 21.13
N LYS A 3 -15.64 11.73 20.93
CA LYS A 3 -14.24 11.84 20.48
C LYS A 3 -13.32 11.18 21.50
N LEU A 4 -12.33 10.44 21.02
CA LEU A 4 -11.31 9.76 21.82
C LEU A 4 -10.64 10.71 22.82
N ASP A 5 -10.49 11.98 22.45
CA ASP A 5 -9.95 13.04 23.32
C ASP A 5 -10.76 13.23 24.61
N SER A 6 -12.10 13.20 24.52
CA SER A 6 -12.97 13.38 25.67
C SER A 6 -12.89 12.23 26.68
N PHE A 7 -12.53 11.03 26.20
CA PHE A 7 -12.29 9.86 27.04
C PHE A 7 -10.96 9.98 27.79
N TRP A 8 -9.89 10.38 27.09
CA TRP A 8 -8.57 10.54 27.71
C TRP A 8 -8.51 11.71 28.69
N THR A 9 -9.20 12.82 28.40
CA THR A 9 -9.31 13.93 29.37
C THR A 9 -10.04 13.48 30.63
N ASN A 10 -11.04 12.61 30.50
CA ASN A 10 -11.76 12.08 31.66
C ASN A 10 -10.89 11.15 32.51
N ILE A 11 -10.11 10.27 31.88
CA ILE A 11 -9.08 9.46 32.58
C ILE A 11 -8.06 10.37 33.28
N GLY A 12 -7.60 11.44 32.61
CA GLY A 12 -6.72 12.46 33.18
C GLY A 12 -7.24 13.03 34.49
N ILE A 13 -8.53 13.35 34.52
CA ILE A 13 -9.23 13.91 35.68
C ILE A 13 -9.42 12.85 36.78
N VAL A 14 -9.85 11.64 36.41
CA VAL A 14 -10.11 10.54 37.37
C VAL A 14 -8.85 10.12 38.12
N PHE A 15 -7.69 10.10 37.46
CA PHE A 15 -6.41 9.74 38.06
C PHE A 15 -5.58 10.95 38.53
N ASN A 16 -6.14 12.16 38.50
CA ASN A 16 -5.47 13.42 38.84
C ASN A 16 -4.06 13.55 38.21
N LEU A 17 -3.96 13.21 36.93
CA LEU A 17 -2.69 13.16 36.21
C LEU A 17 -2.17 14.58 35.96
N SER A 18 -0.89 14.80 36.27
CA SER A 18 -0.23 16.06 35.97
C SER A 18 -0.17 16.34 34.45
N SER A 19 -0.05 17.61 34.07
CA SER A 19 0.04 18.02 32.67
C SER A 19 1.22 17.37 31.94
N ALA A 20 2.34 17.15 32.64
CA ALA A 20 3.50 16.44 32.10
C ALA A 20 3.18 14.97 31.81
N MET A 21 2.49 14.29 32.72
CA MET A 21 2.10 12.89 32.56
C MET A 21 1.09 12.69 31.43
N MET A 22 0.14 13.63 31.29
CA MET A 22 -0.81 13.65 30.16
C MET A 22 -0.10 13.83 28.81
N ASN A 23 0.98 14.62 28.76
CA ASN A 23 1.77 14.77 27.54
C ASN A 23 2.54 13.50 27.18
N VAL A 24 3.06 12.78 28.18
CA VAL A 24 3.71 11.47 27.96
C VAL A 24 2.68 10.45 27.46
N LEU A 25 1.51 10.34 28.09
CA LEU A 25 0.43 9.45 27.65
C LEU A 25 -0.01 9.76 26.22
N LYS A 26 -0.17 11.03 25.85
CA LYS A 26 -0.48 11.42 24.47
C LYS A 26 0.60 10.94 23.49
N LYS A 27 1.89 11.12 23.82
CA LYS A 27 2.99 10.65 22.97
C LYS A 27 3.01 9.12 22.83
N VAL A 28 2.80 8.38 23.93
CA VAL A 28 2.72 6.91 23.94
C VAL A 28 1.53 6.42 23.11
N LEU A 29 0.37 7.06 23.25
CA LEU A 29 -0.82 6.72 22.47
C LEU A 29 -0.66 7.04 20.99
N ILE A 30 -0.03 8.17 20.63
CA ILE A 30 0.32 8.49 19.23
C ILE A 30 1.26 7.45 18.66
N PHE A 31 2.27 7.03 19.43
CA PHE A 31 3.21 5.98 19.02
C PHE A 31 2.52 4.62 18.85
N SER A 32 1.61 4.28 19.77
CA SER A 32 0.78 3.07 19.70
C SER A 32 -0.18 3.10 18.50
N HIS A 33 -0.82 4.23 18.23
CA HIS A 33 -1.69 4.40 17.06
C HIS A 33 -0.92 4.36 15.73
N GLY A 34 0.32 4.88 15.70
CA GLY A 34 1.22 4.78 14.55
C GLY A 34 1.57 3.34 14.17
N ASN A 35 1.67 2.44 15.16
CA ASN A 35 1.89 1.01 14.95
C ASN A 35 0.59 0.23 14.67
N VAL A 36 -0.56 0.66 15.20
CA VAL A 36 -1.85 -0.03 15.02
C VAL A 36 -2.41 0.08 13.60
N SER A 37 -2.00 1.10 12.82
CA SER A 37 -2.42 1.22 11.42
C SER A 37 -1.83 0.14 10.49
N VAL A 38 -0.88 -0.66 10.99
CA VAL A 38 -0.32 -1.80 10.25
C VAL A 38 -1.12 -3.09 10.48
N GLU A 39 -1.85 -3.22 11.61
CA GLU A 39 -2.47 -4.50 11.99
C GLU A 39 -4.01 -4.57 11.95
N ARG A 40 -4.73 -3.48 11.67
CA ARG A 40 -6.21 -3.52 11.65
C ARG A 40 -6.82 -3.18 10.30
N GLY A 41 -6.98 -4.22 9.47
CA GLY A 41 -8.16 -4.34 8.60
C GLY A 41 -7.99 -4.19 7.09
N LEU A 42 -6.77 -3.94 6.59
CA LEU A 42 -6.45 -3.99 5.16
C LEU A 42 -5.37 -5.02 4.85
N SER A 43 -5.37 -6.15 5.59
CA SER A 43 -4.67 -7.36 5.18
C SER A 43 -5.42 -8.04 4.03
N VAL A 44 -5.62 -7.30 2.93
CA VAL A 44 -5.62 -7.92 1.60
C VAL A 44 -4.17 -7.89 1.16
N ASN A 45 -3.38 -8.78 1.76
CA ASN A 45 -2.20 -9.39 1.15
C ASN A 45 -1.23 -8.47 0.39
N LYS A 46 -1.05 -7.19 0.79
CA LYS A 46 -0.13 -6.28 0.07
C LYS A 46 1.32 -6.69 0.25
N GLU A 47 1.69 -7.17 1.43
CA GLU A 47 3.04 -7.68 1.67
C GLU A 47 3.28 -9.03 0.98
N SER A 48 2.32 -9.95 1.02
CA SER A 48 2.46 -11.26 0.35
C SER A 48 2.49 -11.17 -1.18
N LEU A 49 1.84 -10.19 -1.80
CA LEU A 49 2.02 -9.94 -3.23
C LEU A 49 3.47 -9.59 -3.54
N ILE A 50 4.13 -8.75 -2.73
CA ILE A 50 5.52 -8.35 -2.93
C ILE A 50 6.46 -9.55 -2.73
N THR A 51 6.17 -10.44 -1.78
CA THR A 51 6.98 -11.65 -1.52
C THR A 51 6.76 -12.77 -2.55
N ASN A 52 5.60 -12.83 -3.21
CA ASN A 52 5.25 -13.89 -4.17
C ASN A 52 5.32 -13.43 -5.65
N LEU A 53 5.56 -12.13 -5.90
CA LEU A 53 5.88 -11.59 -7.21
C LEU A 53 7.34 -11.93 -7.53
N GLN A 54 7.59 -12.59 -8.66
CA GLN A 54 8.94 -12.72 -9.18
C GLN A 54 9.55 -11.32 -9.38
N GLY A 55 10.85 -11.15 -9.13
CA GLY A 55 11.52 -9.84 -9.24
C GLY A 55 11.29 -9.15 -10.59
N GLU A 56 11.13 -9.93 -11.66
CA GLU A 56 10.75 -9.46 -13.01
C GLU A 56 9.42 -8.71 -13.03
N SER A 57 8.43 -9.14 -12.24
CA SER A 57 7.12 -8.49 -12.16
C SER A 57 7.19 -7.16 -11.41
N LEU A 58 8.07 -7.03 -10.41
CA LEU A 58 8.31 -5.76 -9.72
C LEU A 58 8.99 -4.74 -10.64
N ILE A 59 9.95 -5.19 -11.45
CA ILE A 59 10.61 -4.34 -12.45
C ILE A 59 9.58 -3.86 -13.49
N ALA A 60 8.71 -4.75 -13.97
CA ALA A 60 7.65 -4.41 -14.91
C ALA A 60 6.69 -3.36 -14.34
N GLN A 61 6.22 -3.55 -13.09
CA GLN A 61 5.35 -2.58 -12.43
C GLN A 61 6.01 -1.20 -12.28
N ARG A 62 7.30 -1.17 -11.90
CA ARG A 62 8.06 0.07 -11.81
C ARG A 62 8.17 0.78 -13.15
N HIS A 63 8.36 0.02 -14.23
CA HIS A 63 8.40 0.58 -15.58
C HIS A 63 7.05 1.19 -15.97
N VAL A 64 5.93 0.51 -15.67
CA VAL A 64 4.59 1.06 -15.91
C VAL A 64 4.38 2.35 -15.13
N TRP A 65 4.69 2.35 -13.83
CA TRP A 65 4.55 3.54 -12.98
C TRP A 65 5.38 4.73 -13.48
N SER A 66 6.63 4.48 -13.89
CA SER A 66 7.52 5.51 -14.46
C SER A 66 6.92 6.16 -15.70
N VAL A 67 6.34 5.36 -16.61
CA VAL A 67 5.69 5.86 -17.82
C VAL A 67 4.44 6.67 -17.48
N ILE A 68 3.60 6.20 -16.55
CA ILE A 68 2.40 6.93 -16.11
C ILE A 68 2.77 8.30 -15.54
N ASN A 69 3.81 8.35 -14.69
CA ASN A 69 4.30 9.61 -14.12
C ASN A 69 4.86 10.55 -15.19
N LYS A 70 5.62 10.02 -16.15
CA LYS A 70 6.18 10.82 -17.25
C LYS A 70 5.10 11.46 -18.12
N VAL A 71 3.98 10.78 -18.30
CA VAL A 71 2.83 11.25 -19.10
C VAL A 71 1.93 12.23 -18.30
N GLY A 72 2.20 12.42 -17.01
CA GLY A 72 1.46 13.36 -16.16
C GLY A 72 0.15 12.77 -15.62
N GLY A 73 0.05 11.45 -15.54
CA GLY A 73 -1.11 10.74 -15.00
C GLY A 73 -1.83 9.87 -16.03
N ILE A 74 -2.75 9.04 -15.52
CA ILE A 74 -3.46 8.02 -16.30
C ILE A 74 -4.38 8.64 -17.36
N SER A 75 -4.94 9.82 -17.09
CA SER A 75 -5.82 10.54 -18.01
C SER A 75 -5.15 10.97 -19.31
N ASN A 76 -3.82 11.11 -19.30
CA ASN A 76 -3.05 11.62 -20.43
C ASN A 76 -2.47 10.50 -21.30
N ILE A 77 -2.75 9.24 -20.97
CA ILE A 77 -2.23 8.08 -21.71
C ILE A 77 -3.03 7.91 -23.00
N VAL A 78 -2.34 8.02 -24.12
CA VAL A 78 -2.92 7.77 -25.44
C VAL A 78 -3.07 6.26 -25.64
N LEU A 79 -4.32 5.78 -25.73
CA LEU A 79 -4.66 4.40 -26.04
C LEU A 79 -4.41 4.10 -27.53
N SER A 80 -3.16 3.90 -27.89
CA SER A 80 -2.78 3.54 -29.25
C SER A 80 -3.29 2.16 -29.65
N LYS A 81 -3.57 1.94 -30.94
CA LYS A 81 -3.95 0.62 -31.48
C LYS A 81 -2.90 -0.46 -31.17
N LYS A 82 -1.63 -0.07 -31.11
CA LYS A 82 -0.52 -0.95 -30.74
C LYS A 82 -0.64 -1.40 -29.29
N LEU A 83 -0.88 -0.48 -28.34
CA LEU A 83 -1.08 -0.81 -26.94
C LEU A 83 -2.25 -1.79 -26.74
N ILE A 84 -3.36 -1.57 -27.46
CA ILE A 84 -4.52 -2.47 -27.40
C ILE A 84 -4.17 -3.86 -27.92
N LEU A 85 -3.43 -3.94 -29.03
CA LEU A 85 -2.97 -5.22 -29.59
C LEU A 85 -2.01 -5.95 -28.63
N ASP A 86 -1.06 -5.21 -28.04
CA ASP A 86 -0.10 -5.76 -27.09
C ASP A 86 -0.81 -6.32 -25.84
N VAL A 87 -1.83 -5.62 -25.34
CA VAL A 87 -2.67 -6.11 -24.22
C VAL A 87 -3.45 -7.37 -24.60
N LYS A 88 -4.02 -7.43 -25.81
CA LYS A 88 -4.71 -8.63 -26.30
C LYS A 88 -3.78 -9.84 -26.37
N ASN A 89 -2.53 -9.63 -26.77
CA ASN A 89 -1.54 -10.70 -26.90
C ASN A 89 -0.76 -10.98 -25.61
N ALA A 90 -0.89 -10.16 -24.57
CA ALA A 90 -0.14 -10.29 -23.32
C ALA A 90 -0.31 -11.68 -22.67
N ARG A 91 -1.51 -12.26 -22.75
CA ARG A 91 -1.77 -13.61 -22.24
C ARG A 91 -1.00 -14.69 -23.01
N HIS A 92 -0.96 -14.57 -24.33
CA HIS A 92 -0.21 -15.49 -25.19
C HIS A 92 1.29 -15.43 -24.87
N HIS A 93 1.86 -14.22 -24.79
CA HIS A 93 3.26 -14.03 -24.42
C HIS A 93 3.61 -14.60 -23.05
N TYR A 94 2.71 -14.46 -22.07
CA TYR A 94 2.89 -15.07 -20.76
C TYR A 94 2.93 -16.61 -20.82
N GLU A 95 2.03 -17.22 -21.59
CA GLU A 95 2.00 -18.68 -21.75
C GLU A 95 3.23 -19.21 -22.48
N GLU A 96 3.72 -18.50 -23.50
CA GLU A 96 4.99 -18.81 -24.16
C GLU A 96 6.17 -18.72 -23.19
N ALA A 97 6.24 -17.66 -22.38
CA ALA A 97 7.29 -17.49 -21.37
C ALA A 97 7.26 -18.62 -20.31
N LEU A 98 6.07 -19.05 -19.89
CA LEU A 98 5.92 -20.20 -18.99
C LEU A 98 6.38 -21.52 -19.64
N LYS A 99 6.06 -21.74 -20.92
CA LYS A 99 6.52 -22.92 -21.66
C LYS A 99 8.04 -22.95 -21.80
N MET A 100 8.66 -21.80 -22.04
CA MET A 100 10.13 -21.66 -22.09
C MET A 100 10.76 -21.95 -20.72
N LYS A 101 10.22 -21.37 -19.63
CA LYS A 101 10.72 -21.61 -18.26
C LYS A 101 10.60 -23.07 -17.82
N LYS A 102 9.63 -23.83 -18.34
CA LYS A 102 9.47 -25.28 -18.06
C LYS A 102 10.40 -26.18 -18.87
N LYS A 103 11.02 -25.67 -19.93
CA LYS A 103 11.96 -26.40 -20.80
C LYS A 103 13.42 -26.19 -20.39
N SER A 104 13.69 -25.19 -19.56
CA SER A 104 15.00 -24.91 -18.95
C SER A 104 15.15 -25.63 -17.62
#